data_AF-A0A401YHF6-F1
#
_entry.id   AF-A0A401YHF6-F1
#
_cell.length_a   1.000
_cell.length_b   1.000
_cell.length_c   1.000
_cell.angle_alpha   90.00
_cell.angle_beta   90.00
_cell.angle_gamma   90.00
#
_symmetry.space_group_name_H-M   'P 1'
#
loop_
_entity.id
_entity.type
_entity.pdbx_description
1 polymer ?
#
loop_
_entity_poly.entity_id
_entity_poly.type
_entity_poly.pdbx_seq_one_letter_code
_entity_poly.pdbx_strand_id
1 'polypeptide(L)'
;MPARTSQPFNDLVAASVGPGKRWTVREFAERAVDPESGYSPSKSLIGNIIQGKSPQPTPELISAIAAGLGIARAVVEDAAIRQWIRTSDIEGQQVYHHADVSIEGAQLTREAIERVKAEADGVDESNGP
;
A
#
# COMPACT_ATOMS: atom_id res chain seq x y z
N MET A 1 0.22 19.10 20.04
CA MET A 1 0.74 17.88 19.39
C MET A 1 0.96 18.22 17.92
N PRO A 2 2.18 18.36 17.38
CA PRO A 2 2.34 18.53 15.94
C PRO A 2 1.85 17.25 15.26
N ALA A 3 0.99 17.39 14.25
CA ALA A 3 0.55 16.29 13.41
C ALA A 3 1.81 15.58 12.88
N ARG A 4 1.97 14.28 13.16
CA ARG A 4 2.97 13.47 12.45
C ARG A 4 2.58 13.56 10.98
N THR A 5 3.33 14.31 10.19
CA THR A 5 3.09 14.48 8.75
C THR A 5 3.24 13.12 8.09
N SER A 6 2.14 12.38 8.01
CA SER A 6 2.06 11.06 7.41
C SER A 6 2.03 11.27 5.90
N GLN A 7 3.16 11.01 5.26
CA GLN A 7 3.38 11.34 3.86
C GLN A 7 3.05 10.13 2.96
N PRO A 8 2.24 10.30 1.90
CA PRO A 8 1.94 9.21 0.97
C PRO A 8 3.19 8.78 0.18
N PHE A 9 3.19 7.54 -0.33
CA PHE A 9 4.36 6.93 -1.00
C PHE A 9 4.93 7.79 -2.12
N ASN A 10 4.08 8.34 -2.99
CA ASN A 10 4.54 9.21 -4.08
C ASN A 10 5.26 10.46 -3.55
N ASP A 11 4.72 11.09 -2.51
CA ASP A 11 5.31 12.27 -1.90
C ASP A 11 6.64 11.92 -1.24
N LEU A 12 6.73 10.75 -0.59
CA LEU A 12 7.94 10.28 0.08
C LEU A 12 9.12 10.18 -0.92
N VAL A 13 8.84 9.68 -2.13
CA VAL A 13 9.83 9.64 -3.21
C VAL A 13 10.10 11.04 -3.78
N ALA A 14 9.06 11.84 -4.05
CA ALA A 14 9.18 13.20 -4.59
C ALA A 14 9.92 14.18 -3.66
N ALA A 15 9.93 13.94 -2.36
CA ALA A 15 10.69 14.73 -1.40
C ALA A 15 12.20 14.60 -1.61
N SER A 16 12.66 13.44 -2.08
CA SER A 16 14.09 13.12 -2.24
C SER A 16 14.58 13.13 -3.68
N VAL A 17 13.68 12.98 -4.66
CA VAL A 17 14.02 12.75 -6.06
C VAL A 17 13.39 13.81 -6.97
N GLY A 18 14.19 14.45 -7.80
CA GLY A 18 13.74 15.46 -8.77
C GLY A 18 14.73 16.62 -8.97
N PRO A 19 14.42 17.59 -9.83
CA PRO A 19 15.26 18.76 -10.06
C PRO A 19 15.51 19.53 -8.75
N GLY A 20 16.78 19.79 -8.42
CA GLY A 20 17.17 20.50 -7.20
C GLY A 20 16.95 19.70 -5.90
N LYS A 21 16.70 18.39 -5.99
CA LYS A 21 16.58 17.49 -4.83
C LYS A 21 17.88 16.70 -4.62
N ARG A 22 17.87 15.83 -3.61
CA ARG A 22 19.02 15.00 -3.23
C ARG A 22 19.53 14.14 -4.39
N TRP A 23 18.61 13.63 -5.22
CA TRP A 23 18.94 12.81 -6.38
C TRP A 23 18.15 13.24 -7.61
N THR A 24 18.78 13.20 -8.78
CA THR A 24 18.04 13.20 -10.03
C THR A 24 17.29 11.87 -10.23
N VAL A 25 16.27 11.87 -11.07
CA VAL A 25 15.53 10.65 -11.45
C VAL A 25 16.48 9.56 -11.96
N ARG A 26 17.49 9.96 -12.74
CA ARG A 26 18.48 9.04 -13.29
C ARG A 26 19.34 8.40 -12.20
N GLU A 27 19.96 9.22 -11.35
CA GLU A 27 20.83 8.72 -10.28
C GLU A 27 20.06 7.86 -9.29
N PHE A 28 18.82 8.25 -9.00
CA PHE A 28 17.97 7.48 -8.10
C PHE A 28 17.61 6.12 -8.68
N ALA A 29 17.25 6.03 -9.96
CA ALA A 29 16.96 4.75 -10.61
C ALA A 29 18.17 3.80 -10.58
N GLU A 30 19.40 4.32 -10.71
CA GLU A 30 20.63 3.53 -10.62
C GLU A 30 20.92 3.03 -9.19
N ARG A 31 20.41 3.71 -8.16
CA ARG A 31 20.57 3.33 -6.74
C ARG A 31 19.42 2.49 -6.19
N ALA A 32 18.22 2.66 -6.74
CA ALA A 32 17.04 1.93 -6.34
C ALA A 32 17.13 0.52 -6.91
N VAL A 33 17.80 -0.37 -6.19
CA VAL A 33 17.95 -1.77 -6.57
C VAL A 33 17.48 -2.60 -5.39
N ASP A 34 16.54 -3.51 -5.65
CA ASP A 34 16.11 -4.49 -4.67
C ASP A 34 17.28 -5.45 -4.38
N PRO A 35 17.76 -5.54 -3.12
CA PRO A 35 18.91 -6.37 -2.80
C PRO A 35 18.64 -7.87 -2.96
N GLU A 36 17.38 -8.32 -2.94
CA GLU A 36 17.03 -9.74 -3.03
C GLU A 36 16.89 -10.20 -4.49
N SER A 37 16.10 -9.49 -5.30
CA SER A 37 15.85 -9.87 -6.70
C SER A 37 16.78 -9.21 -7.72
N GLY A 38 17.50 -8.15 -7.33
CA GLY A 38 18.23 -7.29 -8.26
C GLY A 38 17.31 -6.39 -9.11
N TYR A 39 16.01 -6.36 -8.84
CA TYR A 39 15.05 -5.51 -9.53
C TYR A 39 15.42 -4.04 -9.41
N SER A 40 15.36 -3.30 -10.53
CA SER A 40 15.57 -1.85 -10.56
C SER A 40 14.42 -1.17 -11.34
N PRO A 41 13.77 -0.14 -10.77
CA PRO A 41 12.70 0.56 -11.44
C PRO A 41 13.24 1.43 -12.57
N SER A 42 12.50 1.48 -13.68
CA SER A 42 12.86 2.33 -14.80
C SER A 42 12.78 3.82 -14.44
N LYS A 43 13.58 4.64 -15.13
CA LYS A 43 13.56 6.11 -14.99
C LYS A 43 12.17 6.69 -15.22
N SER A 44 11.43 6.13 -16.17
CA SER A 44 10.04 6.53 -16.47
C SER A 44 9.10 6.20 -15.32
N LEU A 45 9.26 5.03 -14.68
CA LEU A 45 8.46 4.65 -13.52
C LEU A 45 8.74 5.60 -12.34
N ILE A 46 10.01 5.89 -12.03
CA ILE A 46 10.37 6.89 -11.02
C ILE A 46 9.79 8.26 -11.37
N GLY A 47 9.86 8.67 -12.64
CA GLY A 47 9.25 9.90 -13.15
C GLY A 47 7.73 9.96 -12.93
N ASN A 48 7.03 8.83 -13.10
CA ASN A 48 5.59 8.74 -12.83
C ASN A 48 5.29 8.80 -11.33
N ILE A 49 6.09 8.13 -10.50
CA ILE A 49 5.95 8.15 -9.04
C ILE A 49 6.04 9.59 -8.52
N ILE A 50 7.07 10.34 -8.91
CA ILE A 50 7.24 11.74 -8.46
C ILE A 50 6.14 12.68 -8.99
N GLN A 51 5.45 12.30 -10.06
CA GLN A 51 4.30 13.05 -10.62
C GLN A 51 2.96 12.63 -10.00
N GLY A 52 2.95 11.70 -9.04
CA GLY A 52 1.72 11.20 -8.44
C GLY A 52 0.98 10.14 -9.28
N LYS A 53 1.58 9.66 -10.38
CA LYS A 53 0.97 8.74 -11.36
C LYS A 53 1.44 7.30 -11.21
N SER A 54 1.94 6.93 -10.03
CA SER A 54 2.44 5.57 -9.82
C SER A 54 1.31 4.54 -9.95
N PRO A 55 1.55 3.40 -10.62
CA PRO A 55 0.73 2.21 -10.40
C PRO A 55 0.90 1.71 -8.95
N GLN A 56 0.03 0.80 -8.53
CA GLN A 56 0.17 0.14 -7.21
C GLN A 56 1.58 -0.46 -7.06
N PRO A 57 2.29 -0.18 -5.96
CA PRO A 57 3.66 -0.60 -5.80
C PRO A 57 3.74 -2.10 -5.50
N THR A 58 4.65 -2.79 -6.18
CA THR A 58 4.97 -4.20 -5.92
C THR A 58 5.96 -4.33 -4.74
N PRO A 59 6.08 -5.50 -4.10
CA PRO A 59 7.07 -5.72 -3.05
C PRO A 59 8.50 -5.41 -3.50
N GLU A 60 8.87 -5.81 -4.72
CA GLU A 60 10.19 -5.51 -5.31
C GLU A 60 10.41 -4.01 -5.49
N LEU A 61 9.38 -3.27 -5.93
CA LEU A 61 9.45 -1.82 -6.05
C LEU A 61 9.63 -1.15 -4.69
N ILE A 62 8.88 -1.58 -3.67
CA ILE A 62 8.99 -1.06 -2.31
C ILE A 62 10.41 -1.26 -1.77
N SER A 63 10.97 -2.47 -1.91
CA SER A 63 12.32 -2.78 -1.48
C SER A 63 13.37 -1.95 -2.23
N ALA A 64 13.25 -1.83 -3.56
CA ALA A 64 14.15 -1.02 -4.37
C ALA A 64 14.10 0.47 -3.97
N ILE A 65 12.92 1.02 -3.71
CA ILE A 65 12.75 2.40 -3.24
C ILE A 65 13.35 2.59 -1.85
N ALA A 66 13.12 1.65 -0.93
CA ALA A 66 13.71 1.69 0.41
C ALA A 66 15.25 1.67 0.36
N ALA A 67 15.83 0.81 -0.48
CA ALA A 67 17.26 0.73 -0.71
C ALA A 67 17.82 2.03 -1.33
N GLY A 68 17.14 2.56 -2.36
CA GLY A 68 17.55 3.81 -3.03
C GLY A 68 17.50 5.03 -2.11
N LEU A 69 16.52 5.09 -1.22
CA LEU A 69 16.38 6.17 -0.22
C LEU A 69 17.26 5.95 1.02
N GLY A 70 17.74 4.73 1.25
CA GLY A 70 18.50 4.36 2.44
C GLY A 70 17.65 4.40 3.71
N ILE A 71 16.38 4.00 3.62
CA ILE A 71 15.44 3.96 4.75
C ILE A 71 14.89 2.55 4.94
N ALA A 72 14.27 2.28 6.09
CA ALA A 72 13.69 0.98 6.37
C ALA A 72 12.50 0.68 5.44
N ARG A 73 12.46 -0.54 4.91
CA ARG A 73 11.37 -1.05 4.05
C ARG A 73 9.99 -0.84 4.67
N ALA A 74 9.84 -1.08 5.97
CA ALA A 74 8.60 -0.89 6.70
C ALA A 74 8.03 0.55 6.61
N VAL A 75 8.89 1.56 6.48
CA VAL A 75 8.46 2.97 6.33
C VAL A 75 7.84 3.19 4.94
N VAL A 76 8.45 2.60 3.91
CA VAL A 76 7.96 2.66 2.54
C VAL A 76 6.67 1.85 2.39
N GLU A 77 6.59 0.69 3.04
CA GLU A 77 5.38 -0.14 3.10
C GLU A 77 4.22 0.60 3.77
N ASP A 78 4.44 1.22 4.93
CA ASP A 78 3.40 2.01 5.61
C ASP A 78 2.90 3.18 4.72
N ALA A 79 3.81 3.86 4.02
CA ALA A 79 3.45 4.92 3.08
C ALA A 79 2.65 4.40 1.86
N ALA A 80 2.99 3.20 1.35
CA ALA A 80 2.28 2.54 0.27
C ALA A 80 0.89 2.05 0.71
N ILE A 81 0.81 1.41 1.87
CA ILE A 81 -0.46 0.95 2.46
C ILE A 81 -1.41 2.13 2.61
N ARG A 82 -0.96 3.26 3.15
CA ARG A 82 -1.81 4.46 3.32
C ARG A 82 -2.32 5.04 2.00
N GLN A 83 -1.56 4.89 0.93
CA GLN A 83 -1.92 5.44 -0.37
C GLN A 83 -2.90 4.54 -1.14
N TRP A 84 -2.78 3.21 -1.03
CA TRP A 84 -3.55 2.27 -1.86
C TRP A 84 -4.56 1.40 -1.09
N ILE A 85 -4.37 1.19 0.22
CA ILE A 85 -5.27 0.39 1.06
C ILE A 85 -6.16 1.33 1.86
N ARG A 86 -7.47 1.22 1.65
CA ARG A 86 -8.47 1.82 2.53
C ARG A 86 -8.94 0.78 3.53
N THR A 87 -9.12 1.21 4.78
CA THR A 87 -9.80 0.43 5.81
C THR A 87 -11.25 0.87 5.88
N SER A 88 -12.17 -0.09 5.77
CA SER A 88 -13.58 0.12 6.08
C SER A 88 -13.95 -0.71 7.29
N ASP A 89 -14.76 -0.13 8.17
CA ASP A 89 -15.42 -0.85 9.26
C ASP A 89 -16.73 -1.43 8.71
N ILE A 90 -16.86 -2.76 8.78
CA ILE A 90 -18.08 -3.47 8.43
C ILE A 90 -18.48 -4.24 9.67
N GLU A 91 -19.59 -3.82 10.30
CA GLU A 91 -20.16 -4.47 11.49
C GLU A 91 -19.13 -4.68 12.63
N GLY A 92 -18.23 -3.72 12.85
CA GLY A 92 -17.21 -3.78 13.89
C GLY A 92 -15.95 -4.58 13.53
N GLN A 93 -15.85 -5.09 12.30
CA GLN A 93 -14.68 -5.77 11.77
C GLN A 93 -13.95 -4.88 10.76
N GLN A 94 -12.64 -4.68 10.96
CA GLN A 94 -11.82 -3.92 10.00
C GLN A 94 -11.55 -4.78 8.75
N VAL A 95 -12.03 -4.30 7.60
CA VAL A 95 -11.81 -4.91 6.30
C VAL A 95 -10.92 -4.02 5.45
N TYR A 96 -9.79 -4.58 5.01
CA TYR A 96 -8.84 -3.94 4.11
C TYR A 96 -9.31 -4.12 2.66
N HIS A 97 -9.54 -3.02 1.95
CA HIS A 97 -9.92 -3.05 0.55
C HIS A 97 -9.10 -2.05 -0.26
N HIS A 98 -8.99 -2.31 -1.56
CA HIS A 98 -8.29 -1.42 -2.49
C HIS A 98 -9.05 -0.10 -2.62
N ALA A 99 -8.33 1.03 -2.68
CA ALA A 99 -8.93 2.37 -2.72
C ALA A 99 -9.91 2.60 -3.90
N ASP A 100 -9.72 1.87 -5.01
CA ASP A 100 -10.56 1.94 -6.22
C ASP A 100 -11.64 0.84 -6.30
N VAL A 101 -11.74 -0.02 -5.28
CA VAL A 101 -12.74 -1.10 -5.24
C VAL A 101 -13.88 -0.68 -4.32
N SER A 102 -15.07 -0.51 -4.88
CA SER A 102 -16.29 -0.39 -4.07
C SER A 102 -16.48 -1.68 -3.27
N ILE A 103 -16.82 -1.54 -1.98
CA ILE A 103 -17.01 -2.63 -1.01
C ILE A 103 -18.02 -3.67 -1.54
N GLU A 104 -18.98 -3.25 -2.36
CA GLU A 104 -20.00 -4.10 -2.99
C GLU A 104 -19.44 -5.01 -4.12
N GLY A 105 -18.25 -4.72 -4.66
CA GLY A 105 -17.65 -5.45 -5.77
C GLY A 105 -16.53 -6.42 -5.38
N ALA A 106 -16.11 -6.44 -4.11
CA ALA A 106 -15.06 -7.33 -3.64
C ALA A 106 -15.64 -8.72 -3.35
N GLN A 107 -15.31 -9.70 -4.18
CA GLN A 107 -15.77 -11.10 -4.04
C GLN A 107 -15.43 -11.69 -2.66
N LEU A 108 -14.26 -11.33 -2.11
CA LEU A 108 -13.83 -11.69 -0.76
C LEU A 108 -14.69 -11.05 0.35
N THR A 109 -15.28 -9.87 0.10
CA THR A 109 -16.20 -9.22 1.03
C THR A 109 -17.57 -9.90 0.99
N ARG A 110 -18.02 -10.36 -0.20
CA ARG A 110 -19.26 -11.15 -0.31
C ARG A 110 -19.14 -12.51 0.38
N GLU A 111 -18.03 -13.21 0.19
CA GLU A 111 -17.76 -14.49 0.86
C GLU A 111 -17.59 -14.32 2.38
N ALA A 112 -16.94 -13.23 2.84
CA ALA A 112 -16.84 -12.93 4.26
C ALA A 112 -18.22 -12.61 4.88
N ILE A 113 -19.05 -11.81 4.19
CA ILE A 113 -20.43 -11.50 4.62
C ILE A 113 -21.29 -12.76 4.63
N GLU A 114 -21.20 -13.64 3.63
CA GLU A 114 -21.95 -14.89 3.61
C GLU A 114 -21.51 -15.87 4.69
N ARG A 115 -20.22 -15.91 5.03
CA ARG A 115 -19.70 -16.75 6.11
C ARG A 115 -20.19 -16.29 7.48
N VAL A 116 -20.15 -14.97 7.73
CA VAL A 116 -20.66 -14.37 8.97
C VAL A 116 -22.18 -14.53 9.08
N LYS A 117 -22.92 -14.39 7.98
CA LYS A 117 -24.37 -14.69 7.97
C LYS A 117 -24.67 -16.15 8.25
N ALA A 118 -23.89 -17.09 7.70
CA ALA A 118 -24.06 -18.52 7.98
C ALA A 118 -23.74 -18.89 9.44
N GLU A 119 -22.81 -18.18 10.09
CA GLU A 119 -22.54 -18.34 11.53
C GLU A 119 -23.64 -17.71 12.41
N ALA A 120 -24.27 -16.62 11.96
CA ALA A 120 -25.38 -15.99 12.67
C ALA A 120 -26.69 -16.79 12.58
N ASP A 121 -26.95 -17.47 11.46
CA ASP A 121 -28.13 -18.35 11.26
C ASP A 121 -27.92 -19.76 11.84
N GLY A 122 -26.72 -20.11 12.33
CA GLY A 122 -26.38 -21.44 12.86
C GLY A 122 -26.57 -21.63 14.37
N VAL A 123 -27.09 -20.64 15.09
CA VAL A 123 -27.27 -20.67 16.55
C VAL A 123 -28.75 -20.62 16.94
N ASP A 124 -29.52 -21.57 16.42
CA ASP A 124 -30.86 -21.97 16.87
C ASP A 124 -31.05 -23.38 16.27
N GLU A 125 -31.26 -24.50 16.94
CA GLU A 125 -31.84 -24.85 18.22
C GLU A 125 -31.19 -26.15 18.68
N SER A 126 -30.92 -26.30 19.99
CA SER A 126 -31.13 -27.55 20.77
C SER A 126 -30.31 -27.47 22.04
N ASN A 127 -30.75 -26.65 22.98
CA ASN A 127 -30.48 -26.91 24.38
C ASN A 127 -31.75 -26.69 25.19
N GLY A 128 -32.38 -27.79 25.58
CA GLY A 128 -33.42 -27.81 26.59
C GLY A 128 -34.23 -29.11 26.53
N PRO A 129 -34.74 -29.61 27.68
CA PRO A 129 -34.27 -29.50 29.06
C PRO A 129 -33.64 -30.81 29.59
#